data_AF-A0A941QL21-F1
#
_entry.id   AF-A0A941QL21-F1
#
_cell.length_a   1.000
_cell.length_b   1.000
_cell.length_c   1.000
_cell.angle_alpha   90.00
_cell.angle_beta   90.00
_cell.angle_gamma   90.00
#
_symmetry.space_group_name_H-M   'P 1'
#
loop_
_entity.id
_entity.type
_entity.pdbx_description
1 polymer ?
#
loop_
_entity_poly.entity_id
_entity_poly.type
_entity_poly.pdbx_seq_one_letter_code
_entity_poly.pdbx_strand_id
1 'polypeptide(L)'
;MSRSLGYALTAADSFAWDSFAKVASLRLAPEERAALAYASLHSLSPYHAELTACAALSPIGEPLPSYLGGMQEARSWSEFAALSELKAYALAAYEALPAREQMAFRKHITEVEIAA
;
A
#
# COMPACT_ATOMS: atom_id res chain seq x y z
N MET A 1 15.55 16.27 19.30
CA MET A 1 15.25 15.24 18.28
C MET A 1 16.47 14.46 17.82
N SER A 2 17.58 15.10 17.42
CA SER A 2 18.79 14.42 16.91
C SER A 2 19.33 13.29 17.80
N ARG A 3 19.45 13.50 19.12
CA ARG A 3 19.93 12.45 20.05
C ARG A 3 19.00 11.23 20.11
N SER A 4 17.69 11.44 20.11
CA SER A 4 16.71 10.35 20.16
C SER A 4 16.68 9.54 18.87
N LEU A 5 16.80 10.23 17.72
CA LEU A 5 16.89 9.58 16.41
C LEU A 5 18.20 8.80 16.29
N GLY A 6 19.32 9.41 16.67
CA GLY A 6 20.63 8.76 16.68
C GLY A 6 20.64 7.49 17.53
N TYR A 7 20.02 7.53 18.72
CA TYR A 7 19.87 6.35 19.56
C TYR A 7 19.08 5.22 18.86
N ALA A 8 17.91 5.53 18.31
CA ALA A 8 17.08 4.56 17.59
C ALA A 8 17.82 3.92 16.41
N LEU A 9 18.58 4.72 15.65
CA LEU A 9 19.42 4.23 14.55
C LEU A 9 20.52 3.26 15.03
N THR A 10 21.13 3.53 16.19
CA THR A 10 22.22 2.70 16.72
C THR A 10 21.76 1.46 17.47
N ALA A 11 20.61 1.51 18.12
CA ALA A 11 20.08 0.39 18.91
C ALA A 11 19.61 -0.77 18.01
N ALA A 12 19.19 -0.46 16.77
CA ALA A 12 18.74 -1.43 15.76
C ALA A 12 17.64 -2.40 16.27
N ASP A 13 16.85 -1.97 17.26
CA ASP A 13 15.72 -2.71 17.82
C ASP A 13 14.40 -1.94 17.62
N SER A 14 13.28 -2.65 17.63
CA SER A 14 11.95 -2.04 17.45
C SER A 14 11.53 -1.16 18.61
N PHE A 15 11.96 -1.47 19.83
CA PHE A 15 11.60 -0.72 21.04
C PHE A 15 12.17 0.71 21.08
N ALA A 16 13.36 0.91 20.52
CA ALA A 16 13.99 2.21 20.40
C ALA A 16 13.26 3.09 19.38
N TRP A 17 12.73 2.49 18.31
CA TRP A 17 11.86 3.19 17.35
C TRP A 17 10.50 3.57 17.96
N ASP A 18 9.88 2.70 18.75
CA ASP A 18 8.64 3.02 19.49
C ASP A 18 8.87 4.17 20.49
N SER A 19 10.01 4.15 21.16
CA SER A 19 10.40 5.21 22.10
C SER A 19 10.64 6.53 21.37
N PHE A 20 11.28 6.50 20.20
CA PHE A 20 11.43 7.68 19.34
C PHE A 20 10.06 8.22 18.90
N ALA A 21 9.12 7.37 18.50
CA ALA A 21 7.78 7.79 18.09
C ALA A 21 7.05 8.55 19.21
N LYS A 22 7.14 8.08 20.46
CA LYS A 22 6.59 8.78 21.65
C LYS A 22 7.27 10.13 21.90
N VAL A 23 8.59 10.22 21.75
CA VAL A 23 9.31 11.50 21.91
C VAL A 23 8.92 12.46 20.78
N ALA A 24 8.78 11.96 19.55
CA ALA A 24 8.36 12.75 18.39
C ALA A 24 6.93 13.28 18.56
N SER A 25 5.98 12.49 19.09
CA SER A 25 4.60 12.96 19.33
C SER A 25 4.52 14.10 20.35
N LEU A 26 5.47 14.16 21.29
CA LEU A 26 5.52 15.21 22.33
C LEU A 26 6.31 16.45 21.92
N ARG A 27 7.20 16.35 20.92
CA ARG A 27 8.21 17.38 20.63
C ARG A 27 8.14 17.96 19.23
N LEU A 28 7.52 17.27 18.28
CA LEU A 28 7.31 17.74 16.92
C LEU A 28 5.86 18.15 16.70
N ALA A 29 5.65 19.18 15.89
CA ALA A 29 4.34 19.55 15.39
C ALA A 29 3.77 18.44 14.46
N PRO A 30 2.44 18.34 14.31
CA PRO A 30 1.83 17.38 13.40
C PRO A 30 2.40 17.43 11.97
N GLU A 31 2.64 18.63 11.45
CA GLU A 31 3.17 18.88 10.10
C GLU A 31 4.61 18.37 9.97
N GLU A 32 5.44 18.58 11.01
CA GLU A 32 6.81 18.09 11.05
C GLU A 32 6.87 16.56 11.07
N ARG A 33 5.94 15.90 11.79
CA ARG A 33 5.82 14.44 11.80
C ARG A 33 5.34 13.90 10.46
N ALA A 34 4.38 14.58 9.83
CA ALA A 34 3.89 14.20 8.50
C ALA A 34 5.01 14.32 7.45
N ALA A 35 5.78 15.42 7.47
CA ALA A 35 6.92 15.61 6.60
C ALA A 35 8.01 14.54 6.81
N LEU A 36 8.29 14.18 8.07
CA LEU A 36 9.23 13.11 8.40
C LEU A 36 8.74 11.75 7.87
N ALA A 37 7.48 11.40 8.10
CA ALA A 37 6.89 10.15 7.61
C ALA A 37 6.92 10.07 6.07
N TYR A 38 6.56 11.16 5.39
CA TYR A 38 6.63 11.26 3.93
C TYR A 38 8.06 11.06 3.43
N ALA A 39 9.03 11.78 3.98
CA ALA A 39 10.43 11.67 3.57
C ALA A 39 10.98 10.24 3.79
N SER A 40 10.65 9.61 4.92
CA SER A 40 11.03 8.23 5.21
C SER A 40 10.41 7.25 4.20
N LEU A 41 9.11 7.34 3.93
CA LEU A 41 8.43 6.46 2.96
C LEU A 41 8.96 6.66 1.54
N HIS A 42 9.20 7.91 1.13
CA HIS A 42 9.68 8.24 -0.21
C HIS A 42 11.13 7.78 -0.47
N SER A 43 11.88 7.47 0.58
CA SER A 43 13.23 6.92 0.46
C SER A 43 13.28 5.41 0.22
N LEU A 44 12.14 4.71 0.35
CA LEU A 44 12.04 3.26 0.17
C LEU A 44 11.73 2.89 -1.29
N SER A 45 11.97 1.62 -1.66
CA SER A 45 11.44 1.09 -2.92
C SER A 45 9.90 1.05 -2.87
N PRO A 46 9.20 1.11 -4.01
CA PRO A 46 7.73 1.12 -4.04
C PRO A 46 7.09 0.00 -3.20
N TYR A 47 7.62 -1.21 -3.32
CA TYR A 47 7.18 -2.37 -2.55
C TYR A 47 7.34 -2.20 -1.03
N HIS A 48 8.48 -1.71 -0.57
CA HIS A 48 8.72 -1.51 0.87
C HIS A 48 7.96 -0.31 1.42
N ALA A 49 7.76 0.74 0.61
CA ALA A 49 6.96 1.90 0.98
C ALA A 49 5.51 1.48 1.27
N GLU A 50 4.92 0.69 0.37
CA GLU A 50 3.55 0.18 0.52
C GLU A 50 3.41 -0.73 1.76
N LEU A 51 4.27 -1.74 1.90
CA LEU A 51 4.23 -2.63 3.05
C LEU A 51 4.42 -1.89 4.38
N THR A 52 5.34 -0.92 4.43
CA THR A 52 5.59 -0.12 5.62
C THR A 52 4.41 0.77 5.96
N ALA A 53 3.77 1.39 4.95
CA ALA A 53 2.56 2.18 5.15
C ALA A 53 1.41 1.31 5.68
N CYS A 54 1.16 0.13 5.09
CA CYS A 54 0.14 -0.80 5.56
C CYS A 54 0.39 -1.25 7.01
N ALA A 55 1.64 -1.57 7.36
CA ALA A 55 2.00 -1.96 8.73
C ALA A 55 1.81 -0.81 9.73
N ALA A 56 2.23 0.41 9.37
CA ALA A 56 2.12 1.58 10.22
C ALA A 56 0.66 2.03 10.43
N LEU A 57 -0.19 1.85 9.43
CA LEU A 57 -1.60 2.23 9.50
C LEU A 57 -2.46 1.24 10.29
N SER A 58 -1.99 0.02 10.56
CA SER A 58 -2.75 -1.04 11.27
C SER A 58 -4.21 -1.10 10.81
N PRO A 59 -4.57 -1.84 9.74
CA PRO A 59 -5.92 -1.83 9.19
C PRO A 59 -6.90 -2.56 10.13
N ILE A 60 -7.22 -1.94 11.26
CA ILE A 60 -8.38 -2.25 12.07
C ILE A 60 -9.47 -1.30 11.58
N GLY A 61 -10.10 -1.69 10.47
CA GLY A 61 -11.51 -1.39 10.23
C GLY A 61 -11.90 -0.10 9.49
N GLU A 62 -10.98 0.76 9.05
CA GLU A 62 -11.38 1.93 8.24
C GLU A 62 -11.35 1.64 6.73
N PRO A 63 -12.42 1.98 5.97
CA PRO A 63 -12.43 1.83 4.53
C PRO A 63 -11.34 2.72 3.91
N LEU A 64 -10.61 2.16 2.95
CA LEU A 64 -9.60 2.87 2.18
C LEU A 64 -10.19 4.16 1.56
N PRO A 65 -9.40 5.24 1.41
CA PRO A 65 -9.79 6.43 0.67
C PRO A 65 -10.44 6.07 -0.68
N SER A 66 -11.44 6.85 -1.11
CA SER A 66 -12.30 6.55 -2.28
C SER A 66 -11.58 6.42 -3.63
N TYR A 67 -10.28 6.77 -3.72
CA TYR A 67 -9.41 6.61 -4.89
C TYR A 67 -8.40 5.46 -4.77
N LEU A 68 -8.50 4.67 -3.70
CA LEU A 68 -7.69 3.47 -3.42
C LEU A 68 -8.60 2.22 -3.37
N GLY A 69 -9.72 2.27 -4.10
CA GLY A 69 -10.98 1.56 -3.83
C GLY A 69 -11.19 0.26 -4.60
N GLY A 70 -10.16 -0.60 -4.68
CA GLY A 70 -10.30 -2.01 -5.07
C GLY A 70 -11.20 -2.28 -6.29
N MET A 71 -12.09 -3.28 -6.20
CA MET A 71 -12.91 -3.74 -7.34
C MET A 71 -14.02 -2.74 -7.75
N GLN A 72 -14.53 -1.92 -6.83
CA GLN A 72 -15.61 -0.97 -7.13
C GLN A 72 -15.12 0.17 -8.01
N GLU A 73 -13.94 0.71 -7.69
CA GLU A 73 -13.30 1.75 -8.50
C GLU A 73 -12.88 1.21 -9.87
N ALA A 74 -12.27 0.01 -9.91
CA ALA A 74 -11.92 -0.65 -11.16
C ALA A 74 -13.13 -0.84 -12.10
N ARG A 75 -14.30 -1.17 -11.53
CA ARG A 75 -15.56 -1.27 -12.29
C ARG A 75 -16.02 0.09 -12.80
N SER A 76 -16.05 1.11 -11.94
CA SER A 76 -16.46 2.46 -12.34
C SER A 76 -15.58 2.99 -13.48
N TRP A 77 -14.26 2.83 -13.40
CA TRP A 77 -13.35 3.19 -14.49
C TRP A 77 -13.63 2.42 -15.78
N SER A 78 -13.84 1.10 -15.67
CA SER A 78 -14.06 0.24 -16.83
C SER A 78 -15.31 0.60 -17.64
N GLU A 79 -16.30 1.25 -17.03
CA GLU A 79 -17.52 1.70 -17.71
C GLU A 79 -17.28 2.79 -18.75
N PHE A 80 -16.23 3.60 -18.60
CA PHE A 80 -15.92 4.72 -19.50
C PHE A 80 -14.56 4.62 -20.21
N ALA A 81 -13.76 3.58 -19.94
CA ALA A 81 -12.49 3.36 -20.60
C ALA A 81 -12.64 2.88 -22.06
N ALA A 82 -11.69 3.20 -22.92
CA ALA A 82 -11.66 2.69 -24.28
C ALA A 82 -11.31 1.19 -24.30
N LEU A 83 -11.78 0.46 -25.32
CA LEU A 83 -11.51 -0.98 -25.46
C LEU A 83 -10.02 -1.31 -25.48
N SER A 84 -9.19 -0.45 -26.06
CA SER A 84 -7.72 -0.61 -26.06
C SER A 84 -7.13 -0.54 -24.66
N GLU A 85 -7.65 0.36 -23.81
CA GLU A 85 -7.20 0.52 -22.43
C GLU A 85 -7.64 -0.67 -21.58
N LEU A 86 -8.89 -1.12 -21.72
CA LEU A 86 -9.40 -2.31 -21.05
C LEU A 86 -8.52 -3.54 -21.34
N LYS A 87 -8.18 -3.79 -22.61
CA LYS A 87 -7.34 -4.93 -23.00
C LYS A 87 -5.92 -4.82 -22.44
N ALA A 88 -5.32 -3.63 -22.54
CA ALA A 88 -3.97 -3.42 -22.05
C ALA A 88 -3.88 -3.63 -20.53
N TYR A 89 -4.82 -3.06 -19.79
CA TYR A 89 -4.78 -3.06 -18.32
C TYR A 89 -5.16 -4.43 -17.77
N ALA A 90 -6.12 -5.12 -18.41
CA ALA A 90 -6.46 -6.50 -18.04
C ALA A 90 -5.26 -7.46 -18.21
N LEU A 91 -4.56 -7.38 -19.34
CA LEU A 91 -3.40 -8.25 -19.59
C LEU A 91 -2.25 -7.93 -18.63
N ALA A 92 -1.89 -6.66 -18.47
CA ALA A 92 -0.82 -6.24 -17.58
C ALA A 92 -1.10 -6.63 -16.12
N ALA A 93 -2.34 -6.45 -15.65
CA ALA A 93 -2.75 -6.86 -14.31
C ALA A 93 -2.66 -8.39 -14.12
N TYR A 94 -3.10 -9.17 -15.11
CA TYR A 94 -3.02 -10.62 -15.08
C TYR A 94 -1.56 -11.13 -15.05
N GLU A 95 -0.68 -10.58 -15.89
CA GLU A 95 0.73 -10.98 -15.97
C GLU A 95 1.53 -10.65 -14.71
N ALA A 96 1.14 -9.59 -13.99
CA ALA A 96 1.76 -9.20 -12.73
C ALA A 96 1.40 -10.13 -11.54
N LEU A 97 0.35 -10.95 -11.66
CA LEU A 97 -0.05 -11.88 -10.60
C LEU A 97 0.95 -13.03 -10.43
N PRO A 98 1.20 -13.53 -9.20
CA PRO A 98 1.91 -14.78 -8.97
C PRO A 98 1.22 -15.97 -9.67
N ALA A 99 1.99 -16.98 -10.07
CA ALA A 99 1.48 -18.14 -10.84
C ALA A 99 0.25 -18.83 -10.20
N ARG A 100 0.21 -18.93 -8.87
CA ARG A 100 -0.94 -19.48 -8.13
C ARG A 100 -2.22 -18.68 -8.36
N GLU A 101 -2.11 -17.35 -8.31
CA GLU A 101 -3.26 -16.44 -8.47
C GLU A 101 -3.67 -16.33 -9.94
N GLN A 102 -2.71 -16.40 -10.88
CA GLN A 102 -3.01 -16.56 -12.31
C GLN A 102 -3.86 -17.80 -12.60
N MET A 103 -3.56 -18.94 -11.97
CA MET A 103 -4.35 -20.16 -12.11
C MET A 103 -5.75 -20.01 -11.51
N ALA A 104 -5.86 -19.39 -10.34
CA ALA A 104 -7.16 -19.12 -9.71
C ALA A 104 -8.02 -18.21 -10.59
N PHE A 105 -7.42 -17.17 -11.18
CA PHE A 105 -8.10 -16.27 -12.11
C PHE A 105 -8.60 -17.01 -13.36
N ARG A 106 -7.76 -17.84 -13.98
CA ARG A 106 -8.15 -18.68 -15.13
C ARG A 106 -9.31 -19.62 -14.79
N LYS A 107 -9.26 -20.26 -13.62
CA LYS A 107 -10.35 -21.15 -13.18
C LYS A 107 -11.67 -20.40 -13.06
N HIS A 108 -11.65 -19.20 -12.48
CA HIS A 108 -12.86 -18.38 -12.31
C HIS A 108 -13.50 -18.00 -13.65
N ILE A 109 -12.73 -17.50 -14.61
CA ILE A 109 -13.29 -17.10 -15.92
C ILE A 109 -13.85 -18.29 -16.70
N THR A 110 -13.21 -19.47 -16.59
CA THR A 110 -13.72 -20.69 -17.23
C THR A 110 -15.02 -21.18 -16.58
N GLU A 111 -15.16 -21.09 -15.26
CA GLU A 111 -16.41 -21.45 -14.57
C GLU A 111 -17.56 -20.50 -14.92
N VAL A 112 -17.27 -19.20 -15.10
CA VAL A 112 -18.26 -18.19 -15.50
C VAL A 112 -18.72 -18.40 -16.95
N GLU A 113 -17.82 -18.75 -17.88
CA GLU A 113 -18.19 -19.08 -19.27
C GLU A 113 -19.12 -20.29 -19.38
N ILE A 114 -19.01 -21.27 -18.46
CA ILE A 114 -19.88 -22.47 -18.47
C ILE A 114 -21.30 -22.15 -17.95
N ALA A 115 -21.46 -21.08 -17.16
CA ALA A 115 -22.71 -20.70 -16.54
C ALA A 115 -23.50 -19.61 -17.28
N ALA A 116 -22.92 -19.00 -18.32
CA ALA A 116 -23.50 -17.94 -19.15
C ALA A 116 -24.02 -18.48 -20.49
#